data_AF-A0A5C3LIG6-F1
#
_entry.id   AF-A0A5C3LIG6-F1
#
_cell.length_a   1.000
_cell.length_b   1.000
_cell.length_c   1.000
_cell.angle_alpha   90.00
_cell.angle_beta   90.00
_cell.angle_gamma   90.00
#
_symmetry.space_group_name_H-M   'P 1'
#
loop_
_entity.id
_entity.type
_entity.pdbx_description
1 polymer ?
#
loop_
_entity_poly.entity_id
_entity_poly.type
_entity_poly.pdbx_seq_one_letter_code
_entity_poly.pdbx_strand_id
1 'polypeptide(L)'
;MPQRHRRLTMTKSKPKTPRRRGGDPNAPTWEMWKDMVPYQSFIVTDKDNVQHKFAKGDVASILPFARTWDDKKELVQHDFWIGKIREIKAKVDEDETNEVWVDVQWYYSGSNVGDVIKSFDVSACGKYERVKSDHHDFVSSEAFNDVETLLKLNERNPYQEYIRDDVFYQRHTFEVQARKVKFEQPQPGSNTCTCNKPYSPDDKTTLMHFCPRPSCRKWYHSTCLLRAKSKERRVASWEMRLLVSSPDSDDTLVLEELVTSPPKKRQRRRPSSDDAISISPRMSLNDALELIPDDVLRIAQQPIVKGHSYKGGGIVGNVNAVACARKMVYDALSGTDLPDDWRDVLTEVGKKELSDAIVKLEDRRTIPAFICPQCEGAI
;
A
#
# COMPACT_ATOMS: atom_id res chain seq x y z
N MET A 1 -36.15 -9.56 60.16
CA MET A 1 -37.24 -9.39 59.18
C MET A 1 -36.74 -9.86 57.80
N PRO A 2 -37.44 -10.76 57.10
CA PRO A 2 -36.98 -11.30 55.82
C PRO A 2 -37.18 -10.27 54.69
N GLN A 3 -36.10 -9.93 53.97
CA GLN A 3 -36.15 -9.05 52.79
C GLN A 3 -36.80 -9.78 51.61
N ARG A 4 -37.97 -9.30 51.19
CA ARG A 4 -38.63 -9.71 49.95
C ARG A 4 -37.80 -9.27 48.75
N HIS A 5 -37.10 -10.20 48.11
CA HIS A 5 -36.55 -9.99 46.77
C HIS A 5 -37.69 -9.70 45.79
N ARG A 6 -37.75 -8.47 45.27
CA ARG A 6 -38.63 -8.10 44.16
C ARG A 6 -38.18 -8.87 42.92
N ARG A 7 -38.99 -9.84 42.48
CA ARG A 7 -38.86 -10.45 41.15
C ARG A 7 -39.05 -9.35 40.11
N LEU A 8 -37.97 -9.00 39.42
CA LEU A 8 -38.01 -8.16 38.23
C LEU A 8 -38.69 -8.95 37.12
N THR A 9 -39.97 -8.69 36.89
CA THR A 9 -40.67 -9.13 35.67
C THR A 9 -40.12 -8.35 34.49
N MET A 10 -39.28 -8.99 33.68
CA MET A 10 -38.83 -8.44 32.41
C MET A 10 -40.06 -8.23 31.51
N THR A 11 -40.34 -6.98 31.16
CA THR A 11 -41.35 -6.64 30.16
C THR A 11 -40.93 -7.26 28.83
N LYS A 12 -41.78 -8.11 28.24
CA LYS A 12 -41.56 -8.69 26.90
C LYS A 12 -41.37 -7.53 25.92
N SER A 13 -40.15 -7.34 25.41
CA SER A 13 -39.91 -6.35 24.38
C SER A 13 -40.69 -6.77 23.13
N LYS A 14 -41.43 -5.81 22.54
CA LYS A 14 -42.11 -6.05 21.28
C LYS A 14 -41.07 -6.52 20.24
N PRO A 15 -41.36 -7.55 19.44
CA PRO A 15 -40.45 -7.99 18.39
C PRO A 15 -40.17 -6.79 17.48
N LYS A 16 -38.90 -6.35 17.46
CA LYS A 16 -38.49 -5.26 16.58
C LYS A 16 -38.64 -5.77 15.16
N THR A 17 -39.49 -5.11 14.37
CA THR A 17 -39.57 -5.33 12.93
C THR A 17 -38.13 -5.28 12.39
N PRO A 18 -37.67 -6.31 11.66
CA PRO A 18 -36.32 -6.30 11.13
C PRO A 18 -36.19 -5.07 10.24
N ARG A 19 -35.39 -4.10 10.68
CA ARG A 19 -35.05 -2.95 9.85
C ARG A 19 -34.36 -3.53 8.61
N ARG A 20 -34.98 -3.40 7.44
CA ARG A 20 -34.28 -3.60 6.16
C ARG A 20 -33.03 -2.73 6.24
N ARG A 21 -31.86 -3.36 6.31
CA ARG A 21 -30.58 -2.68 6.46
C ARG A 21 -30.09 -2.31 5.06
N GLY A 22 -30.39 -1.09 4.62
CA GLY A 22 -29.90 -0.58 3.34
C GLY A 22 -30.39 -1.39 2.14
N GLY A 23 -29.93 -1.01 0.95
CA GLY A 23 -30.25 -1.68 -0.30
C GLY A 23 -31.32 -0.97 -1.13
N ASP A 24 -31.25 -1.18 -2.44
CA ASP A 24 -32.27 -0.76 -3.39
C ASP A 24 -33.62 -1.40 -2.97
N PRO A 25 -34.71 -0.63 -2.84
CA PRO A 25 -36.02 -1.20 -2.49
C PRO A 25 -36.52 -2.26 -3.49
N ASN A 26 -36.02 -2.21 -4.73
CA ASN A 26 -36.34 -3.12 -5.81
C ASN A 26 -35.34 -4.29 -5.93
N ALA A 27 -34.32 -4.36 -5.09
CA ALA A 27 -33.35 -5.45 -5.09
C ALA A 27 -34.05 -6.82 -4.97
N PRO A 28 -33.58 -7.84 -5.72
CA PRO A 28 -34.15 -9.17 -5.66
C PRO A 28 -34.01 -9.76 -4.25
N THR A 29 -35.01 -10.54 -3.85
CA THR A 29 -34.85 -11.35 -2.63
C THR A 29 -33.86 -12.48 -2.86
N TRP A 30 -33.31 -13.06 -1.79
CA TRP A 30 -32.43 -14.23 -1.91
C TRP A 30 -33.07 -15.43 -2.61
N GLU A 31 -34.39 -15.59 -2.50
CA GLU A 31 -35.13 -16.64 -3.19
C GLU A 31 -35.17 -16.36 -4.69
N MET A 32 -35.56 -15.15 -5.09
CA MET A 32 -35.53 -14.71 -6.49
C MET A 32 -34.11 -14.81 -7.08
N TRP A 33 -33.09 -14.38 -6.34
CA TRP A 33 -31.70 -14.43 -6.78
C TRP A 33 -31.23 -15.85 -7.11
N LYS A 34 -31.70 -16.88 -6.39
CA LYS A 34 -31.32 -18.27 -6.66
C LYS A 34 -31.82 -18.73 -8.03
N ASP A 35 -33.00 -18.29 -8.42
CA ASP A 35 -33.68 -18.70 -9.65
C ASP A 35 -33.24 -17.87 -10.88
N MET A 36 -32.53 -16.75 -10.67
CA MET A 36 -32.00 -15.93 -11.76
C MET A 36 -30.85 -16.62 -12.51
N VAL A 37 -30.71 -16.28 -13.80
CA VAL A 37 -29.71 -16.88 -14.71
C VAL A 37 -28.33 -16.27 -14.45
N PRO A 38 -27.28 -17.07 -14.21
CA PRO A 38 -25.93 -16.55 -13.96
C PRO A 38 -25.20 -16.10 -15.22
N TYR A 39 -24.44 -15.01 -15.10
CA TYR A 39 -23.57 -14.47 -16.15
C TYR A 39 -22.14 -14.28 -15.64
N GLN A 40 -21.18 -14.19 -16.56
CA GLN A 40 -19.76 -13.94 -16.23
C GLN A 40 -19.39 -12.45 -16.25
N SER A 41 -20.10 -11.66 -17.05
CA SER A 41 -19.86 -10.23 -17.23
C SER A 41 -21.11 -9.52 -17.72
N PHE A 42 -21.18 -8.22 -17.51
CA PHE A 42 -22.17 -7.31 -18.10
C PHE A 42 -21.47 -6.06 -18.66
N ILE A 43 -22.20 -5.27 -19.44
CA ILE A 43 -21.71 -4.02 -20.04
C ILE A 43 -22.66 -2.90 -19.64
N VAL A 44 -22.12 -1.80 -19.15
CA VAL A 44 -22.85 -0.54 -18.91
C VAL A 44 -22.40 0.46 -19.96
N THR A 45 -23.36 1.13 -20.60
CA THR A 45 -23.06 2.20 -21.55
C THR A 45 -23.28 3.53 -20.84
N ASP A 46 -22.25 4.38 -20.78
CA ASP A 46 -22.38 5.70 -20.16
C ASP A 46 -23.05 6.73 -21.10
N LYS A 47 -23.19 7.96 -20.61
CA LYS A 47 -23.83 9.07 -21.36
C LYS A 47 -23.07 9.46 -22.64
N ASP A 48 -21.79 9.13 -22.72
CA ASP A 48 -20.94 9.40 -23.88
C ASP A 48 -20.91 8.21 -24.85
N ASN A 49 -21.77 7.21 -24.63
CA ASN A 49 -21.82 5.93 -25.34
C ASN A 49 -20.55 5.09 -25.21
N VAL A 50 -19.75 5.32 -24.16
CA VAL A 50 -18.59 4.47 -23.86
C VAL A 50 -19.09 3.24 -23.09
N GLN A 51 -18.69 2.07 -23.59
CA GLN A 51 -19.05 0.79 -22.99
C GLN A 51 -18.01 0.38 -21.95
N HIS A 52 -18.47 0.19 -20.72
CA HIS A 52 -17.69 -0.29 -19.59
C HIS A 52 -18.07 -1.74 -19.32
N LYS A 53 -17.09 -2.65 -19.41
CA LYS A 53 -17.30 -4.08 -19.16
C LYS A 53 -16.91 -4.42 -17.72
N PHE A 54 -17.80 -5.12 -17.04
CA PHE A 54 -17.61 -5.58 -15.67
C PHE A 54 -17.69 -7.10 -15.62
N ALA A 55 -16.75 -7.74 -14.93
CA ALA A 55 -16.68 -9.19 -14.78
C ALA A 55 -16.69 -9.61 -13.30
N LYS A 56 -17.03 -10.88 -13.07
CA LYS A 56 -16.95 -11.48 -11.74
C LYS A 56 -15.52 -11.40 -11.20
N GLY A 57 -15.38 -10.87 -9.99
CA GLY A 57 -14.10 -10.69 -9.31
C GLY A 57 -13.53 -9.27 -9.39
N ASP A 58 -14.02 -8.45 -10.31
CA ASP A 58 -13.62 -7.05 -10.45
C ASP A 58 -14.00 -6.25 -9.19
N VAL A 59 -13.22 -5.20 -8.93
CA VAL A 59 -13.59 -4.15 -7.99
C VAL A 59 -14.10 -2.98 -8.82
N ALA A 60 -15.22 -2.39 -8.44
CA ALA A 60 -15.86 -1.33 -9.20
C ALA A 60 -16.28 -0.16 -8.31
N SER A 61 -16.33 1.03 -8.91
CA SER A 61 -17.00 2.19 -8.36
C SER A 61 -18.49 2.13 -8.66
N ILE A 62 -19.29 2.42 -7.64
CA ILE A 62 -20.76 2.31 -7.65
C ILE A 62 -21.33 3.63 -7.16
N LEU A 63 -22.34 4.14 -7.88
CA LEU A 63 -23.00 5.40 -7.57
C LEU A 63 -23.65 5.36 -6.17
N PRO A 64 -23.51 6.42 -5.36
CA PRO A 64 -24.23 6.53 -4.10
C PRO A 64 -25.75 6.49 -4.28
N PHE A 65 -26.44 5.90 -3.28
CA PHE A 65 -27.90 5.85 -3.26
C PHE A 65 -28.51 7.25 -3.44
N ALA A 66 -29.58 7.32 -4.24
CA ALA A 66 -30.29 8.55 -4.60
C ALA A 66 -29.49 9.58 -5.42
N ARG A 67 -28.30 9.22 -5.93
CA ARG A 67 -27.60 10.01 -6.95
C ARG A 67 -27.91 9.46 -8.34
N THR A 68 -28.03 10.37 -9.29
CA THR A 68 -28.24 10.08 -10.71
C THR A 68 -26.93 10.26 -11.47
N TRP A 69 -26.91 9.82 -12.72
CA TRP A 69 -25.78 10.06 -13.63
C TRP A 69 -25.55 11.56 -13.91
N ASP A 70 -26.49 12.45 -13.63
CA ASP A 70 -26.27 13.91 -13.75
C ASP A 70 -25.45 14.46 -12.59
N ASP A 71 -25.58 13.88 -11.40
CA ASP A 71 -24.78 14.22 -10.22
C ASP A 71 -23.30 13.79 -10.35
N LYS A 72 -22.98 12.88 -11.29
CA LYS A 72 -21.61 12.36 -11.50
C LYS A 72 -20.58 13.46 -11.71
N LYS A 73 -20.97 14.61 -12.28
CA LYS A 73 -20.06 15.75 -12.50
C LYS A 73 -19.57 16.41 -11.21
N GLU A 74 -20.30 16.26 -10.12
CA GLU A 74 -19.97 16.84 -8.82
C GLU A 74 -19.21 15.86 -7.93
N LEU A 75 -19.30 14.57 -8.21
CA LEU A 75 -18.64 13.52 -7.42
C LEU A 75 -17.18 13.40 -7.82
N VAL A 76 -16.29 13.46 -6.83
CA VAL A 76 -14.90 13.05 -7.01
C VAL A 76 -14.80 11.54 -6.82
N GLN A 77 -13.77 10.91 -7.39
CA GLN A 77 -13.65 9.45 -7.42
C GLN A 77 -13.80 8.79 -6.03
N HIS A 78 -13.26 9.42 -4.98
CA HIS A 78 -13.36 8.88 -3.62
C HIS A 78 -14.73 9.04 -2.95
N ASP A 79 -15.71 9.70 -3.57
CA ASP A 79 -17.09 9.77 -3.11
C ASP A 79 -17.91 8.53 -3.51
N PHE A 80 -17.45 7.79 -4.52
CA PHE A 80 -18.12 6.58 -4.96
C PHE A 80 -18.01 5.46 -3.92
N TRP A 81 -19.04 4.62 -3.86
CA TRP A 81 -18.94 3.35 -3.15
C TRP A 81 -18.03 2.42 -3.91
N ILE A 82 -17.27 1.61 -3.17
CA ILE A 82 -16.37 0.61 -3.75
C ILE A 82 -16.86 -0.77 -3.37
N GLY A 83 -17.02 -1.61 -4.39
CA GLY A 83 -17.57 -2.95 -4.23
C GLY A 83 -16.82 -3.98 -5.08
N LYS A 84 -16.65 -5.20 -4.56
CA LYS A 84 -16.16 -6.33 -5.35
C LYS A 84 -17.33 -7.15 -5.86
N ILE A 85 -17.34 -7.39 -7.17
CA ILE A 85 -18.35 -8.20 -7.86
C ILE A 85 -18.14 -9.67 -7.48
N ARG A 86 -19.11 -10.27 -6.78
CA ARG A 86 -19.06 -11.68 -6.39
C ARG A 86 -19.77 -12.58 -7.39
N GLU A 87 -20.96 -12.16 -7.81
CA GLU A 87 -21.82 -12.89 -8.73
C GLU A 87 -22.65 -11.91 -9.56
N ILE A 88 -22.96 -12.29 -10.79
CA ILE A 88 -23.77 -11.51 -11.73
C ILE A 88 -24.89 -12.42 -12.18
N LYS A 89 -26.13 -11.95 -12.09
CA LYS A 89 -27.30 -12.69 -12.55
C LYS A 89 -28.30 -11.77 -13.24
N ALA A 90 -29.11 -12.33 -14.12
CA ALA A 90 -30.19 -11.58 -14.76
C ALA A 90 -31.55 -12.26 -14.57
N LYS A 91 -32.58 -11.43 -14.44
CA LYS A 91 -33.97 -11.82 -14.55
C LYS A 91 -34.35 -11.70 -16.02
N VAL A 92 -34.66 -12.84 -16.64
CA VAL A 92 -35.07 -12.92 -18.04
C VAL A 92 -36.58 -12.78 -18.06
N ASP A 93 -37.08 -11.64 -18.53
CA ASP A 93 -38.50 -11.42 -18.74
C ASP A 93 -38.94 -11.87 -20.15
N GLU A 94 -40.24 -12.08 -20.35
CA GLU A 94 -40.81 -12.59 -21.62
C GLU A 94 -40.52 -11.66 -22.81
N ASP A 95 -40.33 -10.38 -22.55
CA ASP A 95 -40.02 -9.34 -23.55
C ASP A 95 -38.52 -9.26 -23.91
N GLU A 96 -37.71 -10.25 -23.50
CA GLU A 96 -36.26 -10.31 -23.68
C GLU A 96 -35.46 -9.15 -23.02
N THR A 97 -36.12 -8.32 -22.21
CA THR A 97 -35.43 -7.32 -21.38
C THR A 97 -34.82 -8.03 -20.17
N ASN A 98 -33.50 -8.20 -20.21
CA ASN A 98 -32.75 -8.80 -19.10
C ASN A 98 -32.43 -7.74 -18.05
N GLU A 99 -33.04 -7.85 -16.87
CA GLU A 99 -32.67 -7.00 -15.73
C GLU A 99 -31.49 -7.63 -14.99
N VAL A 100 -30.32 -6.99 -15.06
CA VAL A 100 -29.08 -7.51 -14.49
C VAL A 100 -28.86 -6.96 -13.09
N TRP A 101 -28.64 -7.89 -12.15
CA TRP A 101 -28.32 -7.61 -10.75
C TRP A 101 -26.99 -8.24 -10.36
N VAL A 102 -26.32 -7.63 -9.38
CA VAL A 102 -24.96 -7.99 -8.99
C VAL A 102 -24.89 -8.15 -7.47
N ASP A 103 -24.36 -9.29 -7.00
CA ASP A 103 -23.98 -9.49 -5.59
C ASP A 103 -22.62 -8.82 -5.35
N VAL A 104 -22.61 -7.79 -4.51
CA VAL A 104 -21.44 -6.93 -4.28
C VAL A 104 -20.95 -7.08 -2.85
N GLN A 105 -19.66 -7.36 -2.66
CA GLN A 105 -18.99 -7.22 -1.36
C GLN A 105 -18.50 -5.77 -1.17
N TRP A 106 -18.99 -5.10 -0.14
CA TRP A 106 -18.69 -3.69 0.09
C TRP A 106 -17.31 -3.45 0.70
N TYR A 107 -16.67 -2.37 0.27
CA TYR A 107 -15.52 -1.78 0.94
C TYR A 107 -15.88 -0.39 1.46
N TYR A 108 -15.77 -0.21 2.77
CA TYR A 108 -16.20 1.00 3.45
C TYR A 108 -15.10 2.05 3.51
N SER A 109 -15.47 3.33 3.42
CA SER A 109 -14.56 4.42 3.81
C SER A 109 -14.32 4.40 5.33
N GLY A 110 -13.27 5.10 5.79
CA GLY A 110 -13.02 5.28 7.23
C GLY A 110 -14.23 5.89 7.95
N SER A 111 -14.91 6.86 7.32
CA SER A 111 -16.10 7.52 7.87
C SER A 111 -17.24 6.53 8.10
N ASN A 112 -17.52 5.64 7.13
CA ASN A 112 -18.60 4.66 7.29
C ASN A 112 -18.30 3.66 8.41
N VAL A 113 -17.03 3.28 8.61
CA VAL A 113 -16.63 2.43 9.74
C VAL A 113 -16.82 3.19 11.06
N GLY A 114 -16.45 4.48 11.11
CA GLY A 114 -16.66 5.36 12.26
C GLY A 114 -18.14 5.58 12.63
N ASP A 115 -19.05 5.47 11.66
CA ASP A 115 -20.49 5.51 11.92
C ASP A 115 -20.96 4.30 12.73
N VAL A 116 -20.37 3.14 12.51
CA VAL A 116 -20.71 1.88 13.20
C VAL A 116 -19.88 1.69 14.48
N ILE A 117 -18.59 2.02 14.45
CA ILE A 117 -17.63 1.88 15.55
C ILE A 117 -17.16 3.27 15.96
N LYS A 118 -17.78 3.86 16.99
CA LYS A 118 -17.48 5.23 17.44
C LYS A 118 -16.06 5.43 17.96
N SER A 119 -15.36 4.36 18.35
CA SER A 119 -13.95 4.41 18.78
C SER A 119 -12.95 4.32 17.63
N PHE A 120 -13.41 4.17 16.39
CA PHE A 120 -12.54 4.07 15.22
C PHE A 120 -11.98 5.46 14.85
N ASP A 121 -10.66 5.54 14.69
CA ASP A 121 -9.99 6.79 14.31
C ASP A 121 -10.08 7.03 12.81
N VAL A 122 -11.10 7.79 12.41
CA VAL A 122 -11.34 8.16 11.01
C VAL A 122 -10.22 9.04 10.45
N SER A 123 -9.56 9.84 11.29
CA SER A 123 -8.51 10.79 10.85
C SER A 123 -7.23 10.11 10.35
N ALA A 124 -7.06 8.85 10.73
CA ALA A 124 -5.96 7.98 10.29
C ALA A 124 -6.19 7.36 8.90
N CYS A 125 -7.41 7.45 8.35
CA CYS A 125 -7.76 6.86 7.07
C CYS A 125 -7.58 7.87 5.95
N GLY A 126 -6.90 7.47 4.87
CA GLY A 126 -6.84 8.31 3.68
C GLY A 126 -8.18 8.36 2.94
N LYS A 127 -8.42 9.41 2.14
CA LYS A 127 -9.61 9.58 1.29
C LYS A 127 -9.88 8.39 0.35
N TYR A 128 -8.83 7.79 -0.21
CA TYR A 128 -8.88 6.61 -1.07
C TYR A 128 -8.68 5.29 -0.31
N GLU A 129 -8.61 5.33 1.02
CA GLU A 129 -8.55 4.11 1.81
C GLU A 129 -9.93 3.48 1.91
N ARG A 130 -9.94 2.15 1.77
CA ARG A 130 -11.13 1.32 1.82
C ARG A 130 -10.91 0.12 2.74
N VAL A 131 -11.94 -0.19 3.52
CA VAL A 131 -11.96 -1.26 4.52
C VAL A 131 -12.85 -2.37 4.02
N LYS A 132 -12.25 -3.51 3.67
CA LYS A 132 -12.96 -4.67 3.14
C LYS A 132 -13.94 -5.22 4.17
N SER A 133 -15.22 -5.37 3.83
CA SER A 133 -16.22 -5.87 4.77
C SER A 133 -16.73 -7.28 4.48
N ASP A 134 -17.37 -7.91 5.46
CA ASP A 134 -18.19 -9.11 5.28
C ASP A 134 -19.62 -8.82 4.77
N HIS A 135 -19.96 -7.53 4.63
CA HIS A 135 -21.26 -7.10 4.14
C HIS A 135 -21.34 -7.21 2.62
N HIS A 136 -22.46 -7.77 2.17
CA HIS A 136 -22.80 -7.89 0.77
C HIS A 136 -24.27 -7.53 0.56
N ASP A 137 -24.58 -7.00 -0.62
CA ASP A 137 -25.90 -6.55 -1.02
C ASP A 137 -26.07 -6.71 -2.53
N PHE A 138 -27.32 -6.68 -3.00
CA PHE A 138 -27.62 -6.71 -4.43
C PHE A 138 -27.73 -5.29 -5.00
N VAL A 139 -27.05 -5.07 -6.12
CA VAL A 139 -26.98 -3.77 -6.80
C VAL A 139 -27.36 -3.95 -8.26
N SER A 140 -28.21 -3.07 -8.79
CA SER A 140 -28.52 -3.05 -10.23
C SER A 140 -27.26 -2.75 -11.03
N SER A 141 -27.09 -3.39 -12.19
CA SER A 141 -25.96 -3.12 -13.09
C SER A 141 -25.88 -1.65 -13.49
N GLU A 142 -26.99 -0.92 -13.51
CA GLU A 142 -27.04 0.49 -13.91
C GLU A 142 -26.36 1.45 -12.92
N ALA A 143 -26.09 1.01 -11.69
CA ALA A 143 -25.40 1.81 -10.69
C ALA A 143 -23.86 1.76 -10.81
N PHE A 144 -23.32 0.88 -11.65
CA PHE A 144 -21.89 0.70 -11.83
C PHE A 144 -21.30 1.80 -12.71
N ASN A 145 -20.19 2.38 -12.25
CA ASN A 145 -19.52 3.49 -12.91
C ASN A 145 -18.27 3.08 -13.67
N ASP A 146 -17.28 2.49 -13.00
CA ASP A 146 -16.01 2.09 -13.61
C ASP A 146 -15.35 0.93 -12.84
N VAL A 147 -14.43 0.21 -13.49
CA VAL A 147 -13.60 -0.81 -12.85
C VAL A 147 -12.42 -0.12 -12.17
N GLU A 148 -12.27 -0.38 -10.87
CA GLU A 148 -11.30 0.30 -10.02
C GLU A 148 -10.16 -0.63 -9.63
N THR A 149 -8.96 -0.07 -9.52
CA THR A 149 -7.82 -0.78 -8.94
C THR A 149 -7.82 -0.60 -7.43
N LEU A 150 -7.84 -1.70 -6.67
CA LEU A 150 -7.75 -1.70 -5.21
C LEU A 150 -6.49 -2.43 -4.74
N LEU A 151 -5.47 -1.67 -4.35
CA LEU A 151 -4.19 -2.22 -3.93
C LEU A 151 -4.16 -2.55 -2.44
N LYS A 152 -3.33 -3.51 -2.04
CA LYS A 152 -3.10 -3.84 -0.63
C LYS A 152 -1.87 -3.09 -0.14
N LEU A 153 -2.04 -2.31 0.93
CA LEU A 153 -0.93 -1.61 1.58
C LEU A 153 -0.34 -2.46 2.70
N ASN A 154 0.94 -2.82 2.57
CA ASN A 154 1.75 -3.51 3.56
C ASN A 154 2.89 -2.61 4.02
N GLU A 155 2.74 -1.99 5.19
CA GLU A 155 3.71 -1.01 5.70
C GLU A 155 5.04 -1.64 6.15
N ARG A 156 5.10 -2.97 6.26
CA ARG A 156 6.32 -3.71 6.63
C ARG A 156 7.06 -4.28 5.43
N ASN A 157 6.51 -4.20 4.22
CA ASN A 157 7.16 -4.71 3.04
C ASN A 157 8.13 -3.66 2.47
N PRO A 158 9.47 -3.89 2.50
CA PRO A 158 10.41 -2.96 1.87
C PRO A 158 10.28 -2.92 0.34
N TYR A 159 9.60 -3.90 -0.26
CA TYR A 159 9.32 -3.99 -1.69
C TYR A 159 7.84 -3.73 -1.99
N GLN A 160 7.20 -2.84 -1.22
CA GLN A 160 5.81 -2.46 -1.45
C GLN A 160 5.68 -1.70 -2.76
N GLU A 161 4.88 -2.22 -3.70
CA GLU A 161 4.58 -1.55 -4.96
C GLU A 161 4.05 -0.12 -4.75
N TYR A 162 4.37 0.75 -5.70
CA TYR A 162 3.91 2.14 -5.70
C TYR A 162 2.39 2.21 -5.71
N ILE A 163 1.83 3.02 -4.82
CA ILE A 163 0.41 3.32 -4.75
C ILE A 163 0.28 4.83 -4.94
N ARG A 164 -0.33 5.24 -6.06
CA ARG A 164 -0.64 6.64 -6.33
C ARG A 164 -1.61 7.20 -5.29
N ASP A 165 -1.59 8.52 -5.12
CA ASP A 165 -2.44 9.24 -4.16
C ASP A 165 -3.93 9.27 -4.53
N ASP A 166 -4.26 8.88 -5.76
CA ASP A 166 -5.61 8.79 -6.31
C ASP A 166 -6.08 7.35 -6.60
N VAL A 167 -5.32 6.34 -6.17
CA VAL A 167 -5.69 4.93 -6.33
C VAL A 167 -6.25 4.40 -5.01
N PHE A 168 -7.32 3.61 -5.10
CA PHE A 168 -7.88 2.97 -3.92
C PHE A 168 -6.90 1.95 -3.32
N TYR A 169 -6.84 1.92 -2.00
CA TYR A 169 -6.05 0.91 -1.29
C TYR A 169 -6.73 0.44 0.00
N GLN A 170 -6.29 -0.70 0.50
CA GLN A 170 -6.80 -1.31 1.73
C GLN A 170 -5.68 -1.70 2.70
N ARG A 171 -5.92 -1.46 3.99
CA ARG A 171 -5.09 -1.96 5.11
C ARG A 171 -5.85 -2.91 6.05
N HIS A 172 -7.18 -2.87 6.02
CA HIS A 172 -8.05 -3.42 7.07
C HIS A 172 -9.21 -4.24 6.53
N THR A 173 -9.71 -5.12 7.39
CA THR A 173 -10.97 -5.83 7.18
C THR A 173 -11.96 -5.46 8.29
N PHE A 174 -13.25 -5.47 8.00
CA PHE A 174 -14.31 -5.06 8.91
C PHE A 174 -15.43 -6.10 8.95
N GLU A 175 -15.67 -6.67 10.13
CA GLU A 175 -16.79 -7.56 10.39
C GLU A 175 -17.98 -6.73 10.88
N VAL A 176 -18.91 -6.41 9.98
CA VAL A 176 -20.00 -5.46 10.24
C VAL A 176 -20.92 -5.98 11.34
N GLN A 177 -21.21 -7.28 11.35
CA GLN A 177 -22.07 -7.89 12.36
C GLN A 177 -21.41 -7.91 13.75
N ALA A 178 -20.12 -8.27 13.80
CA ALA A 178 -19.34 -8.27 15.03
C ALA A 178 -18.89 -6.88 15.48
N ARG A 179 -19.05 -5.86 14.63
CA ARG A 179 -18.57 -4.48 14.81
C ARG A 179 -17.09 -4.45 15.16
N LYS A 180 -16.29 -5.24 14.44
CA LYS A 180 -14.88 -5.44 14.73
C LYS A 180 -14.03 -5.18 13.49
N VAL A 181 -13.03 -4.32 13.63
CA VAL A 181 -11.96 -4.16 12.63
C VAL A 181 -10.88 -5.20 12.91
N LYS A 182 -10.52 -5.96 11.88
CA LYS A 182 -9.43 -6.94 11.90
C LYS A 182 -8.25 -6.35 11.13
N PHE A 183 -7.11 -6.33 11.80
CA PHE A 183 -5.84 -5.87 11.24
C PHE A 183 -5.08 -7.09 10.72
N GLU A 184 -4.86 -7.16 9.40
CA GLU A 184 -4.00 -8.20 8.81
C GLU A 184 -2.51 -7.93 9.06
N GLN A 185 -2.20 -6.68 9.36
CA GLN A 185 -0.90 -6.17 9.80
C GLN A 185 -0.99 -5.87 11.31
N PRO A 186 0.13 -5.58 12.01
CA PRO A 186 0.03 -4.91 13.31
C PRO A 186 -0.90 -3.70 13.18
N GLN A 187 -1.75 -3.47 14.17
CA GLN A 187 -2.69 -2.35 14.17
C GLN A 187 -1.93 -1.05 13.82
N PRO A 188 -2.40 -0.22 12.88
CA PRO A 188 -1.76 1.06 12.59
C PRO A 188 -1.56 1.85 13.87
N GLY A 189 -0.39 2.46 14.02
CA GLY A 189 0.02 3.05 15.29
C GLY A 189 0.75 2.07 16.20
N SER A 190 0.20 0.88 16.46
CA SER A 190 0.76 -0.06 17.47
C SER A 190 2.20 -0.49 17.19
N ASN A 191 2.59 -0.54 15.92
CA ASN A 191 3.94 -0.86 15.49
C ASN A 191 4.55 0.23 14.59
N THR A 192 3.97 1.43 14.58
CA THR A 192 4.45 2.56 13.79
C THR A 192 4.77 3.73 14.70
N CYS A 193 6.02 4.16 14.66
CA CYS A 193 6.60 5.28 15.41
C CYS A 193 6.58 5.10 16.93
N THR A 194 7.34 5.93 17.65
CA THR A 194 7.38 5.96 19.12
C THR A 194 6.15 6.60 19.75
N CYS A 195 5.34 7.33 18.97
CA CYS A 195 4.11 7.98 19.43
C CYS A 195 2.87 7.08 19.33
N ASN A 196 3.01 5.89 18.76
CA ASN A 196 1.93 4.94 18.45
C ASN A 196 0.77 5.53 17.64
N LYS A 197 1.01 6.60 16.88
CA LYS A 197 0.02 7.18 15.97
C LYS A 197 0.15 6.55 14.59
N PRO A 198 -0.98 6.25 13.93
CA PRO A 198 -0.98 5.73 12.57
C PRO A 198 -0.52 6.80 11.56
N TYR A 199 -0.03 6.34 10.42
CA TYR A 199 0.21 7.18 9.26
C TYR A 199 -1.11 7.58 8.59
N SER A 200 -1.27 8.88 8.33
CA SER A 200 -2.32 9.43 7.47
C SER A 200 -1.70 10.06 6.22
N PRO A 201 -2.02 9.58 5.01
CA PRO A 201 -1.43 10.10 3.78
C PRO A 201 -1.94 11.49 3.38
N ASP A 202 -3.10 11.90 3.89
CA ASP A 202 -3.67 13.21 3.63
C ASP A 202 -3.15 14.29 4.59
N ASP A 203 -2.43 13.93 5.64
CA ASP A 203 -1.79 14.88 6.54
C ASP A 203 -0.55 15.50 5.89
N LYS A 204 -0.69 16.76 5.48
CA LYS A 204 0.37 17.58 4.87
C LYS A 204 1.63 17.70 5.71
N THR A 205 1.51 17.54 7.02
CA THR A 205 2.59 17.73 7.98
C THR A 205 3.34 16.43 8.29
N THR A 206 2.79 15.29 7.89
CA THR A 206 3.33 13.98 8.22
C THR A 206 4.34 13.53 7.18
N LEU A 207 5.62 13.68 7.53
CA LEU A 207 6.75 12.99 6.91
C LEU A 207 7.21 11.85 7.84
N MET A 208 7.41 10.66 7.29
CA MET A 208 7.90 9.50 8.04
C MET A 208 9.14 8.89 7.38
N HIS A 209 10.04 8.36 8.20
CA HIS A 209 11.23 7.60 7.81
C HIS A 209 11.05 6.12 8.11
N PHE A 210 11.53 5.25 7.23
CA PHE A 210 11.45 3.80 7.42
C PHE A 210 12.79 3.20 7.81
N CYS A 211 12.79 2.35 8.82
CA CYS A 211 13.93 1.48 9.10
C CYS A 211 13.85 0.20 8.26
N PRO A 212 14.80 -0.05 7.33
CA PRO A 212 14.74 -1.20 6.43
C PRO A 212 15.08 -2.53 7.12
N ARG A 213 15.80 -2.50 8.25
CA ARG A 213 16.27 -3.71 8.93
C ARG A 213 15.11 -4.67 9.24
N PRO A 214 15.18 -5.96 8.87
CA PRO A 214 14.11 -6.96 9.04
C PRO A 214 13.51 -7.01 10.46
N SER A 215 14.34 -6.97 11.50
CA SER A 215 13.93 -6.97 12.90
C SER A 215 13.13 -5.73 13.31
N CYS A 216 13.33 -4.60 12.62
CA CYS A 216 12.66 -3.34 12.90
C CYS A 216 11.43 -3.16 11.99
N ARG A 217 11.65 -2.90 10.69
CA ARG A 217 10.61 -2.60 9.68
C ARG A 217 9.51 -1.65 10.21
N LYS A 218 9.95 -0.51 10.78
CA LYS A 218 9.05 0.51 11.36
C LYS A 218 9.19 1.84 10.67
N TRP A 219 8.06 2.53 10.57
CA TRP A 219 7.98 3.93 10.16
C TRP A 219 8.05 4.85 11.38
N TYR A 220 8.75 5.97 11.29
CA TYR A 220 8.86 6.97 12.34
C TYR A 220 8.55 8.36 11.80
N HIS A 221 7.63 9.09 12.44
CA HIS A 221 7.40 10.49 12.12
C HIS A 221 8.69 11.30 12.33
N SER A 222 9.07 12.15 11.39
CA SER A 222 10.25 13.01 11.51
C SER A 222 10.19 13.89 12.77
N THR A 223 8.99 14.36 13.16
CA THR A 223 8.78 15.13 14.39
C THR A 223 9.06 14.33 15.65
N CYS A 224 8.74 13.03 15.66
CA CYS A 224 9.03 12.14 16.78
C CYS A 224 10.52 11.79 16.87
N LEU A 225 11.20 11.59 15.73
CA LEU A 225 12.65 11.38 15.69
C LEU A 225 13.41 12.59 16.25
N LEU A 226 12.97 13.80 15.91
CA LEU A 226 13.54 15.03 16.47
C LEU A 226 13.35 15.11 17.99
N ARG A 227 12.15 14.80 18.50
CA ARG A 227 11.88 14.77 19.95
C ARG A 227 12.69 13.71 20.68
N ALA A 228 12.90 12.56 20.04
CA ALA A 228 13.73 11.47 20.54
C ALA A 228 15.24 11.75 20.45
N LYS A 229 15.65 12.92 19.94
CA LYS A 229 17.05 13.30 19.71
C LYS A 229 17.79 12.33 18.78
N SER A 230 17.07 11.65 17.89
CA SER A 230 17.61 10.66 16.96
C SER A 230 18.22 11.28 15.70
N LYS A 231 18.54 12.58 15.70
CA LYS A 231 19.18 13.24 14.58
C LYS A 231 20.64 12.83 14.50
N GLU A 232 21.09 12.41 13.32
CA GLU A 232 22.49 12.05 13.10
C GLU A 232 23.38 13.31 13.15
N ARG A 233 24.53 13.20 13.82
CA ARG A 233 25.52 14.29 13.91
C ARG A 233 26.63 14.14 12.87
N ARG A 234 26.95 12.91 12.46
CA ARG A 234 28.02 12.58 11.50
C ARG A 234 27.46 12.54 10.08
N VAL A 235 27.34 13.71 9.44
CA VAL A 235 26.77 13.83 8.09
C VAL A 235 27.73 13.38 6.98
N ALA A 236 29.05 13.51 7.19
CA ALA A 236 30.07 13.32 6.13
C ALA A 236 30.24 11.88 5.58
N SER A 237 29.35 10.96 5.94
CA SER A 237 29.31 9.57 5.43
C SER A 237 27.89 9.00 5.47
N TRP A 238 26.90 9.89 5.47
CA TRP A 238 25.51 9.52 5.74
C TRP A 238 24.97 8.55 4.68
N GLU A 239 25.27 8.85 3.42
CA GLU A 239 24.92 8.09 2.24
C GLU A 239 25.46 6.65 2.33
N MET A 240 26.73 6.50 2.73
CA MET A 240 27.34 5.19 2.96
C MET A 240 26.69 4.43 4.12
N ARG A 241 26.28 5.14 5.19
CA ARG A 241 25.58 4.51 6.31
C ARG A 241 24.18 4.02 5.95
N LEU A 242 23.52 4.71 5.01
CA LEU A 242 22.26 4.23 4.45
C LEU A 242 22.47 2.98 3.60
N LEU A 243 23.56 2.91 2.83
CA LEU A 243 23.92 1.72 2.05
C LEU A 243 24.24 0.50 2.91
N VAL A 244 24.81 0.63 4.11
CA VAL A 244 25.04 -0.55 4.99
C VAL A 244 23.77 -1.04 5.69
N SER A 245 22.64 -0.34 5.55
CA SER A 245 21.36 -0.70 6.15
C SER A 245 20.52 -1.53 5.17
N SER A 246 20.85 -2.83 5.09
CA SER A 246 20.18 -3.78 4.19
C SER A 246 18.70 -4.01 4.55
N PRO A 247 17.79 -4.10 3.56
CA PRO A 247 16.39 -4.49 3.77
C PRO A 247 16.20 -6.00 4.02
N ASP A 248 17.24 -6.80 3.72
CA ASP A 248 17.20 -8.26 3.71
C ASP A 248 17.97 -8.92 4.87
N SER A 249 18.85 -8.17 5.54
CA SER A 249 19.61 -8.64 6.70
C SER A 249 19.59 -7.64 7.85
N ASP A 250 19.58 -8.16 9.08
CA ASP A 250 19.75 -7.36 10.30
C ASP A 250 21.21 -7.06 10.60
N ASP A 251 22.15 -7.79 9.99
CA ASP A 251 23.58 -7.59 10.17
C ASP A 251 24.03 -6.27 9.51
N THR A 252 24.97 -5.58 10.16
CA THR A 252 25.60 -4.42 9.54
C THR A 252 26.51 -4.92 8.43
N LEU A 253 26.14 -4.58 7.20
CA LEU A 253 26.85 -5.04 6.02
C LEU A 253 28.20 -4.32 5.88
N VAL A 254 29.29 -5.08 5.73
CA VAL A 254 30.62 -4.56 5.45
C VAL A 254 30.80 -4.56 3.93
N LEU A 255 30.62 -3.40 3.29
CA LEU A 255 30.59 -3.30 1.82
C LEU A 255 31.91 -3.75 1.17
N GLU A 256 33.03 -3.54 1.86
CA GLU A 256 34.36 -3.97 1.43
C GLU A 256 34.50 -5.49 1.31
N GLU A 257 33.74 -6.25 2.12
CA GLU A 257 33.73 -7.71 2.07
C GLU A 257 32.95 -8.24 0.86
N LEU A 258 32.00 -7.45 0.35
CA LEU A 258 31.25 -7.81 -0.86
C LEU A 258 32.09 -7.67 -2.13
N VAL A 259 33.08 -6.76 -2.16
CA VAL A 259 33.88 -6.47 -3.35
C VAL A 259 34.66 -7.72 -3.77
N THR A 260 34.08 -8.47 -4.70
CA THR A 260 34.73 -9.66 -5.25
C THR A 260 35.88 -9.22 -6.15
N SER A 261 37.01 -9.94 -6.06
CA SER A 261 38.07 -9.73 -7.04
C SER A 261 37.53 -10.17 -8.41
N PRO A 262 37.70 -9.36 -9.48
CA PRO A 262 37.13 -9.66 -10.79
C PRO A 262 37.50 -11.09 -11.18
N PRO A 263 36.55 -11.87 -11.73
CA PRO A 263 36.81 -13.24 -12.09
C PRO A 263 38.03 -13.25 -13.00
N LYS A 264 39.15 -13.84 -12.51
CA LYS A 264 40.39 -13.94 -13.29
C LYS A 264 39.99 -14.66 -14.57
N LYS A 265 39.83 -13.92 -15.67
CA LYS A 265 39.59 -14.51 -16.99
C LYS A 265 40.66 -15.57 -17.11
N ARG A 266 40.26 -16.85 -17.14
CA ARG A 266 41.16 -17.99 -17.34
C ARG A 266 41.77 -17.81 -18.72
N GLN A 267 42.78 -16.94 -18.80
CA GLN A 267 43.63 -16.84 -19.95
C GLN A 267 44.25 -18.23 -20.04
N ARG A 268 43.92 -18.97 -21.10
CA ARG A 268 44.58 -20.23 -21.46
C ARG A 268 46.06 -19.92 -21.72
N ARG A 269 46.82 -19.66 -20.66
CA ARG A 269 48.27 -19.56 -20.71
C ARG A 269 48.80 -20.97 -20.57
N ARG A 270 49.63 -21.33 -21.54
CA ARG A 270 50.42 -22.56 -21.50
C ARG A 270 51.25 -22.55 -20.20
N PRO A 271 51.40 -23.70 -19.52
CA PRO A 271 52.15 -23.79 -18.28
C PRO A 271 53.60 -23.38 -18.57
N SER A 272 54.00 -22.22 -18.06
CA SER A 272 55.37 -21.74 -18.08
C SER A 272 55.90 -21.87 -16.65
N SER A 273 57.06 -22.49 -16.49
CA SER A 273 57.54 -23.09 -15.24
C SER A 273 57.99 -22.13 -14.14
N ASP A 274 57.72 -20.83 -14.24
CA ASP A 274 58.16 -19.81 -13.27
C ASP A 274 56.97 -18.94 -12.80
N ASP A 275 56.00 -19.53 -12.10
CA ASP A 275 54.82 -18.81 -11.60
C ASP A 275 55.10 -18.16 -10.23
N ALA A 276 55.64 -16.95 -10.27
CA ALA A 276 55.53 -16.02 -9.15
C ALA A 276 54.05 -15.69 -8.91
N ILE A 277 53.59 -15.86 -7.66
CA ILE A 277 52.21 -15.57 -7.23
C ILE A 277 51.91 -14.10 -7.50
N SER A 278 51.34 -13.80 -8.67
CA SER A 278 50.86 -12.47 -9.02
C SER A 278 49.56 -12.23 -8.24
N ILE A 279 49.70 -11.56 -7.09
CA ILE A 279 48.59 -11.01 -6.33
C ILE A 279 48.09 -9.81 -7.13
N SER A 280 47.04 -10.01 -7.93
CA SER A 280 46.31 -8.91 -8.54
C SER A 280 45.81 -7.99 -7.41
N PRO A 281 46.10 -6.68 -7.45
CA PRO A 281 45.63 -5.76 -6.42
C PRO A 281 44.11 -5.85 -6.30
N ARG A 282 43.61 -5.93 -5.07
CA ARG A 282 42.17 -5.89 -4.80
C ARG A 282 41.63 -4.52 -5.22
N MET A 283 40.52 -4.53 -5.95
CA MET A 283 39.79 -3.30 -6.29
C MET A 283 39.34 -2.61 -5.00
N SER A 284 39.47 -1.29 -4.91
CA SER A 284 38.95 -0.57 -3.75
C SER A 284 37.43 -0.46 -3.82
N LEU A 285 36.77 -0.23 -2.68
CA LEU A 285 35.32 -0.03 -2.65
C LEU A 285 34.88 1.16 -3.51
N ASN A 286 35.65 2.25 -3.51
CA ASN A 286 35.34 3.42 -4.32
C ASN A 286 35.42 3.10 -5.82
N ASP A 287 36.46 2.39 -6.26
CA ASP A 287 36.58 1.98 -7.66
C ASP A 287 35.40 1.06 -8.05
N ALA A 288 34.96 0.19 -7.14
CA ALA A 288 33.81 -0.69 -7.38
C ALA A 288 32.49 0.08 -7.48
N LEU A 289 32.28 1.10 -6.63
CA LEU A 289 31.10 1.97 -6.69
C LEU A 289 31.07 2.84 -7.95
N GLU A 290 32.22 3.28 -8.47
CA GLU A 290 32.32 4.04 -9.73
C GLU A 290 31.89 3.22 -10.96
N LEU A 291 31.83 1.89 -10.88
CA LEU A 291 31.30 1.04 -11.95
C LEU A 291 29.77 0.95 -11.94
N ILE A 292 29.11 1.34 -10.84
CA ILE A 292 27.66 1.28 -10.71
C ILE A 292 27.07 2.56 -11.33
N PRO A 293 25.98 2.48 -12.12
CA PRO A 293 25.34 3.67 -12.67
C PRO A 293 24.98 4.69 -11.58
N ASP A 294 25.34 5.95 -11.81
CA ASP A 294 25.17 7.04 -10.84
C ASP A 294 23.74 7.14 -10.29
N ASP A 295 22.72 6.92 -11.13
CA ASP A 295 21.33 7.00 -10.69
C ASP A 295 20.94 5.87 -9.72
N VAL A 296 21.45 4.65 -9.92
CA VAL A 296 21.23 3.52 -9.00
C VAL A 296 21.86 3.85 -7.66
N LEU A 297 23.11 4.30 -7.67
CA LEU A 297 23.83 4.66 -6.45
C LEU A 297 23.14 5.83 -5.73
N ARG A 298 22.76 6.86 -6.47
CA ARG A 298 22.04 8.03 -5.96
C ARG A 298 20.71 7.64 -5.32
N ILE A 299 19.94 6.73 -5.90
CA ILE A 299 18.68 6.25 -5.31
C ILE A 299 18.95 5.41 -4.06
N ALA A 300 19.90 4.48 -4.13
CA ALA A 300 20.25 3.58 -3.03
C ALA A 300 20.72 4.34 -1.76
N GLN A 301 21.40 5.47 -1.96
CA GLN A 301 21.91 6.35 -0.92
C GLN A 301 20.85 7.28 -0.29
N GLN A 302 19.59 7.24 -0.74
CA GLN A 302 18.53 8.06 -0.15
C GLN A 302 18.00 7.45 1.16
N PRO A 303 17.51 8.29 2.10
CA PRO A 303 16.67 7.80 3.18
C PRO A 303 15.35 7.27 2.59
N ILE A 304 14.76 6.30 3.28
CA ILE A 304 13.45 5.79 2.89
C ILE A 304 12.39 6.64 3.60
N VAL A 305 11.60 7.39 2.83
CA VAL A 305 10.59 8.29 3.36
C VAL A 305 9.26 8.17 2.64
N LYS A 306 8.18 8.49 3.36
CA LYS A 306 6.84 8.68 2.82
C LYS A 306 6.14 9.84 3.51
N GLY A 307 5.10 10.37 2.88
CA GLY A 307 4.35 11.50 3.42
C GLY A 307 3.95 12.49 2.34
N HIS A 308 2.94 13.29 2.64
CA HIS A 308 2.37 14.24 1.68
C HIS A 308 3.39 15.29 1.18
N SER A 309 4.40 15.63 2.00
CA SER A 309 5.45 16.57 1.60
C SER A 309 6.36 16.06 0.48
N TYR A 310 6.27 14.77 0.12
CA TYR A 310 6.96 14.16 -1.02
C TYR A 310 5.96 13.90 -2.16
N LYS A 311 5.80 14.87 -3.07
CA LYS A 311 4.80 14.83 -4.15
C LYS A 311 4.87 13.60 -5.08
N GLY A 312 6.08 13.07 -5.32
CA GLY A 312 6.28 11.87 -6.14
C GLY A 312 6.20 10.55 -5.37
N GLY A 313 5.89 10.60 -4.07
CA GLY A 313 5.90 9.43 -3.18
C GLY A 313 4.60 8.65 -3.12
N GLY A 314 3.48 9.22 -3.57
CA GLY A 314 2.17 8.59 -3.40
C GLY A 314 1.91 8.21 -1.94
N ILE A 315 1.26 7.06 -1.71
CA ILE A 315 0.92 6.57 -0.37
C ILE A 315 2.12 5.87 0.31
N VAL A 316 3.03 5.26 -0.47
CA VAL A 316 4.08 4.35 0.05
C VAL A 316 5.46 5.01 0.16
N GLY A 317 5.66 6.15 -0.49
CA GLY A 317 6.94 6.85 -0.54
C GLY A 317 7.89 6.29 -1.59
N ASN A 318 9.19 6.27 -1.27
CA ASN A 318 10.26 5.72 -2.13
C ASN A 318 10.78 4.34 -1.65
N VAL A 319 10.02 3.63 -0.81
CA VAL A 319 10.50 2.43 -0.11
C VAL A 319 10.99 1.34 -1.06
N ASN A 320 10.24 1.03 -2.11
CA ASN A 320 10.59 -0.01 -3.06
C ASN A 320 11.76 0.40 -3.95
N ALA A 321 11.69 1.59 -4.57
CA ALA A 321 12.80 2.11 -5.37
C ALA A 321 14.15 2.10 -4.62
N VAL A 322 14.18 2.57 -3.37
CA VAL A 322 15.42 2.57 -2.57
C VAL A 322 15.84 1.15 -2.17
N ALA A 323 14.92 0.28 -1.75
CA ALA A 323 15.25 -1.10 -1.38
C ALA A 323 15.79 -1.91 -2.57
N CYS A 324 15.19 -1.77 -3.75
CA CYS A 324 15.66 -2.39 -4.99
C CYS A 324 17.03 -1.84 -5.40
N ALA A 325 17.23 -0.52 -5.38
CA ALA A 325 18.51 0.09 -5.72
C ALA A 325 19.64 -0.36 -4.79
N ARG A 326 19.39 -0.48 -3.47
CA ARG A 326 20.37 -1.02 -2.52
C ARG A 326 20.72 -2.46 -2.83
N LYS A 327 19.73 -3.29 -3.13
CA LYS A 327 19.96 -4.69 -3.54
C LYS A 327 20.83 -4.77 -4.80
N MET A 328 20.52 -3.97 -5.81
CA MET A 328 21.34 -3.85 -7.02
C MET A 328 22.79 -3.45 -6.73
N VAL A 329 23.01 -2.52 -5.79
CA VAL A 329 24.36 -2.16 -5.34
C VAL A 329 25.07 -3.36 -4.71
N TYR A 330 24.40 -4.12 -3.83
CA TYR A 330 25.00 -5.29 -3.20
C TYR A 330 25.33 -6.40 -4.21
N ASP A 331 24.43 -6.65 -5.14
CA ASP A 331 24.60 -7.64 -6.21
C ASP A 331 25.79 -7.25 -7.10
N ALA A 332 25.89 -5.97 -7.50
CA ALA A 332 26.99 -5.43 -8.28
C ALA A 332 28.35 -5.54 -7.56
N LEU A 333 28.42 -5.18 -6.28
CA LEU A 333 29.64 -5.33 -5.47
C LEU A 333 30.05 -6.80 -5.37
N SER A 334 29.07 -7.71 -5.27
CA SER A 334 29.26 -9.16 -5.24
C SER A 334 29.64 -9.77 -6.60
N GLY A 335 29.82 -8.95 -7.64
CA GLY A 335 30.21 -9.38 -8.99
C GLY A 335 29.06 -9.87 -9.86
N THR A 336 27.81 -9.61 -9.48
CA THR A 336 26.62 -9.88 -10.30
C THR A 336 26.32 -8.68 -11.18
N ASP A 337 26.17 -8.88 -12.49
CA ASP A 337 25.81 -7.79 -13.40
C ASP A 337 24.40 -7.25 -13.08
N LEU A 338 24.22 -5.94 -13.28
CA LEU A 338 22.91 -5.31 -13.15
C LEU A 338 21.96 -5.84 -14.25
N PRO A 339 20.66 -6.00 -13.96
CA PRO A 339 19.67 -6.33 -14.99
C PRO A 339 19.66 -5.28 -16.11
N ASP A 340 19.50 -5.68 -17.37
CA ASP A 340 19.43 -4.76 -18.52
C ASP A 340 18.28 -3.74 -18.38
N ASP A 341 17.21 -4.14 -17.69
CA ASP A 341 15.99 -3.38 -17.41
C ASP A 341 16.00 -2.71 -16.02
N TRP A 342 17.17 -2.50 -15.40
CA TRP A 342 17.26 -1.91 -14.06
C TRP A 342 16.52 -0.57 -13.92
N ARG A 343 16.44 0.22 -15.00
CA ARG A 343 15.69 1.48 -15.01
C ARG A 343 14.21 1.22 -14.78
N ASP A 344 13.62 0.25 -15.48
CA ASP A 344 12.21 -0.10 -15.38
C ASP A 344 11.87 -0.63 -13.98
N VAL A 345 12.79 -1.38 -13.38
CA VAL A 345 12.65 -1.87 -11.99
C VAL A 345 12.64 -0.70 -10.99
N LEU A 346 13.42 0.35 -11.21
CA LEU A 346 13.47 1.52 -10.33
C LEU A 346 12.41 2.58 -10.64
N THR A 347 11.92 2.66 -11.88
CA THR A 347 10.75 3.44 -12.26
C THR A 347 9.50 2.63 -11.98
N GLU A 348 9.03 2.70 -10.74
CA GLU A 348 7.81 2.04 -10.29
C GLU A 348 6.62 2.30 -11.25
N VAL A 349 5.72 1.33 -11.39
CA VAL A 349 4.53 1.44 -12.24
C VAL A 349 3.76 2.73 -11.92
N GLY A 350 3.70 3.64 -12.90
CA GLY A 350 3.03 4.94 -12.79
C GLY A 350 3.96 6.15 -12.65
N LYS A 351 5.26 5.94 -12.41
CA LYS A 351 6.29 6.99 -12.56
C LYS A 351 6.76 7.04 -14.01
N LYS A 352 6.98 8.25 -14.52
CA LYS A 352 7.39 8.45 -15.92
C LYS A 352 8.91 8.50 -16.05
N GLU A 353 9.59 8.95 -14.99
CA GLU A 353 11.03 9.16 -15.02
C GLU A 353 11.70 8.68 -13.74
N LEU A 354 12.96 8.27 -13.87
CA LEU A 354 13.82 7.89 -12.75
C LEU A 354 14.00 9.03 -11.73
N SER A 355 13.87 10.27 -12.19
CA SER A 355 13.96 11.47 -11.37
C SER A 355 12.82 11.59 -10.34
N ASP A 356 11.71 10.87 -10.55
CA ASP A 356 10.58 10.78 -9.62
C ASP A 356 10.90 9.92 -8.39
N ALA A 357 11.86 8.99 -8.52
CA ALA A 357 12.35 8.15 -7.42
C ALA A 357 13.29 8.92 -6.46
N ILE A 358 13.75 10.10 -6.89
CA ILE A 358 14.56 11.00 -6.07
C ILE A 358 13.65 11.90 -5.24
N VAL A 359 13.79 11.83 -3.94
CA VAL A 359 12.96 12.57 -2.99
C VAL A 359 13.28 14.05 -3.08
N LYS A 360 12.26 14.83 -3.41
CA LYS A 360 12.26 16.30 -3.40
C LYS A 360 11.16 16.76 -2.44
N LEU A 361 11.55 17.48 -1.40
CA LEU A 361 10.60 18.07 -0.44
C LEU A 361 10.31 19.52 -0.86
N GLU A 362 9.04 19.93 -0.85
CA GLU A 362 8.67 21.28 -1.29
C GLU A 362 9.28 22.39 -0.44
N ASP A 363 9.25 22.20 0.88
CA ASP A 363 9.63 23.22 1.85
C ASP A 363 11.09 23.12 2.31
N ARG A 364 11.85 22.14 1.79
CA ARG A 364 13.20 21.83 2.30
C ARG A 364 14.15 21.38 1.21
N ARG A 365 15.36 21.96 1.24
CA ARG A 365 16.45 21.56 0.35
C ARG A 365 17.03 20.19 0.67
N THR A 366 16.98 19.77 1.94
CA THR A 366 17.59 18.51 2.39
C THR A 366 16.69 17.76 3.36
N ILE A 367 16.72 16.43 3.26
CA ILE A 367 16.06 15.54 4.20
C ILE A 367 16.99 15.40 5.42
N PRO A 368 16.51 15.59 6.66
CA PRO A 368 17.35 15.41 7.82
C PRO A 368 17.80 13.94 7.96
N ALA A 369 19.07 13.72 8.28
CA ALA A 369 19.61 12.42 8.61
C ALA A 369 19.17 11.99 10.02
N PHE A 370 18.61 10.79 10.16
CA PHE A 370 18.15 10.25 11.43
C PHE A 370 18.65 8.84 11.69
N ILE A 371 18.89 8.48 12.94
CA ILE A 371 19.11 7.08 13.33
C ILE A 371 17.81 6.46 13.84
N CYS A 372 17.65 5.17 13.60
CA CYS A 372 16.54 4.39 14.13
C CYS A 372 16.64 4.34 15.66
N PRO A 373 15.58 4.72 16.41
CA PRO A 373 15.60 4.64 17.87
C PRO A 373 15.69 3.22 18.45
N GLN A 374 15.50 2.18 17.62
CA GLN A 374 15.47 0.78 18.08
C GLN A 374 16.75 0.00 17.77
N CYS A 375 17.30 0.16 16.57
CA CYS A 375 18.49 -0.57 16.13
C CYS A 375 19.70 0.33 15.87
N GLU A 376 19.56 1.65 16.04
CA GLU A 376 20.60 2.67 15.79
C GLU A 376 21.11 2.73 14.34
N GLY A 377 20.51 1.96 13.43
CA GLY A 377 20.77 2.00 11.98
C GLY A 377 20.34 3.32 11.35
N ALA A 378 20.93 3.65 10.21
CA ALA A 378 20.63 4.88 9.48
C ALA A 378 19.25 4.83 8.79
N ILE A 379 18.43 5.89 8.89
CA ILE A 379 17.07 5.99 8.31
C ILE A 379 16.72 7.37 7.73
#